data_AF-A0A946CYL3-F1
#
_entry.id   AF-A0A946CYL3-F1
#
_cell.length_a   1.000
_cell.length_b   1.000
_cell.length_c   1.000
_cell.angle_alpha   90.00
_cell.angle_beta   90.00
_cell.angle_gamma   90.00
#
_symmetry.space_group_name_H-M   'P 1'
#
loop_
_entity.id
_entity.type
_entity.pdbx_description
1 polymer ?
#
loop_
_entity_poly.entity_id
_entity_poly.type
_entity_poly.pdbx_seq_one_letter_code
_entity_poly.pdbx_strand_id
1 'polypeptide(L)'
;MIPRYFFSHGFYRNAVREAREVLPLTSTAILTITGLSIGMIATSVLTNLRSSKVALHLFTLLDESSRTAIIPLLDAPFVLSVLMGSAALLSMAIWMGLWMAVSGRRTTLYPSQALMLAVWPRWQVLFILPVAMTFEAVGFIPLWVTAVMGLVWVVSAYWSTLRTAFDMSKVAKIAPGASAVIWLFNPLILGTLGVLVWMLFRRDEIAFVWHLISRS
;
A
#
# COMPACT_ATOMS: atom_id res chain seq x y z
N MET A 1 22.12 -34.12 -10.06
CA MET A 1 22.82 -32.98 -9.43
C MET A 1 22.00 -31.69 -9.36
N ILE A 2 20.93 -31.56 -10.16
CA ILE A 2 20.07 -30.39 -10.25
C ILE A 2 19.31 -30.01 -8.95
N PRO A 3 18.78 -30.95 -8.13
CA PRO A 3 17.97 -30.58 -6.95
C PRO A 3 18.77 -29.82 -5.89
N ARG A 4 20.01 -30.24 -5.60
CA ARG A 4 20.86 -29.63 -4.56
C ARG A 4 21.18 -28.15 -4.84
N TYR A 5 21.21 -27.73 -6.09
CA TYR A 5 21.50 -26.34 -6.47
C TYR A 5 20.30 -25.43 -6.15
N PHE A 6 19.09 -25.85 -6.52
CA PHE A 6 17.85 -25.12 -6.26
C PHE A 6 17.48 -25.05 -4.76
N PHE A 7 17.86 -26.06 -3.97
CA PHE A 7 17.66 -26.08 -2.51
C PHE A 7 18.80 -25.44 -1.71
N SER A 8 19.79 -24.80 -2.35
CA SER A 8 20.87 -24.14 -1.62
C SER A 8 20.35 -22.87 -0.92
N HIS A 9 20.77 -22.65 0.34
CA HIS A 9 20.32 -21.54 1.19
C HIS A 9 20.60 -20.13 0.61
N GLY A 10 21.36 -20.04 -0.48
CA GLY A 10 21.68 -18.80 -1.19
C GLY A 10 21.08 -18.69 -2.58
N PHE A 11 20.37 -19.70 -3.09
CA PHE A 11 19.91 -19.74 -4.48
C PHE A 11 19.06 -18.52 -4.86
N TYR A 12 18.00 -18.23 -4.10
CA TYR A 12 17.12 -17.08 -4.36
C TYR A 12 17.90 -15.76 -4.38
N ARG A 13 18.77 -15.55 -3.39
CA ARG A 13 19.60 -14.35 -3.32
C ARG A 13 20.53 -14.24 -4.52
N ASN A 14 21.21 -15.32 -4.88
CA ASN A 14 22.18 -15.31 -5.96
C ASN A 14 21.47 -15.13 -7.32
N ALA A 15 20.32 -15.76 -7.53
CA ALA A 15 19.50 -15.60 -8.74
C ALA A 15 19.05 -14.14 -8.93
N VAL A 16 18.54 -13.50 -7.87
CA VAL A 16 18.13 -12.09 -7.91
C VAL A 16 19.34 -11.18 -8.14
N ARG A 17 20.46 -11.41 -7.45
CA ARG A 17 21.66 -10.57 -7.53
C ARG A 17 22.40 -10.67 -8.86
N GLU A 18 22.47 -11.85 -9.44
CA GLU A 18 23.07 -12.07 -10.77
C GLU A 18 22.16 -11.63 -11.91
N ALA A 19 20.97 -11.10 -11.60
CA ALA A 19 20.00 -10.57 -12.54
C ALA A 19 19.58 -11.55 -13.66
N ARG A 20 19.82 -12.86 -13.48
CA ARG A 20 19.60 -13.87 -14.53
C ARG A 20 18.13 -14.00 -14.97
N GLU A 21 17.19 -13.45 -14.19
CA GLU A 21 15.75 -13.47 -14.48
C GLU A 21 15.05 -12.14 -14.10
N VAL A 22 15.80 -11.05 -13.96
CA VAL A 22 15.17 -9.75 -13.65
C VAL A 22 14.56 -9.21 -14.94
N LEU A 23 13.22 -9.06 -14.95
CA LEU A 23 12.46 -8.56 -16.08
C LEU A 23 11.98 -7.12 -15.77
N PRO A 24 12.74 -6.07 -16.13
CA PRO A 24 12.42 -4.70 -15.75
C PRO A 24 11.13 -4.23 -16.39
N LEU A 25 10.92 -4.54 -17.69
CA LEU A 25 9.71 -4.17 -18.42
C LEU A 25 8.46 -4.82 -17.79
N THR A 26 8.52 -6.12 -17.49
CA THR A 26 7.43 -6.83 -16.81
C THR A 26 7.17 -6.25 -15.43
N SER A 27 8.21 -5.94 -14.66
CA SER A 27 8.06 -5.35 -13.32
C SER A 27 7.48 -3.94 -13.38
N THR A 28 7.85 -3.13 -14.37
CA THR A 28 7.24 -1.82 -14.62
C THR A 28 5.77 -1.97 -15.03
N ALA A 29 5.44 -2.90 -15.91
CA ALA A 29 4.06 -3.16 -16.30
C ALA A 29 3.20 -3.58 -15.10
N ILE A 30 3.68 -4.53 -14.28
CA ILE A 30 2.99 -4.94 -13.06
C ILE A 30 2.88 -3.78 -12.07
N LEU A 31 3.90 -2.93 -11.93
CA LEU A 31 3.83 -1.73 -11.09
C LEU A 31 2.71 -0.80 -11.55
N THR A 32 2.64 -0.49 -12.85
CA THR A 32 1.60 0.38 -13.42
C THR A 32 0.21 -0.20 -13.19
N ILE A 33 0.02 -1.50 -13.48
CA ILE A 33 -1.26 -2.19 -13.25
C ILE A 33 -1.61 -2.14 -11.76
N THR A 34 -0.66 -2.40 -10.87
CA THR A 34 -0.86 -2.36 -9.42
C THR A 34 -1.23 -0.94 -8.96
N GLY A 35 -0.57 0.09 -9.47
CA GLY A 35 -0.88 1.49 -9.16
C GLY A 35 -2.28 1.91 -9.59
N LEU A 36 -2.67 1.56 -10.81
CA LEU A 36 -4.04 1.77 -11.31
C LEU A 36 -5.07 1.02 -10.46
N SER A 37 -4.78 -0.24 -10.13
CA SER A 37 -5.64 -1.07 -9.30
C SER A 37 -5.82 -0.48 -7.90
N ILE A 38 -4.73 -0.04 -7.26
CA ILE A 38 -4.76 0.65 -5.96
C ILE A 38 -5.63 1.90 -6.05
N GLY A 39 -5.46 2.71 -7.10
CA GLY A 39 -6.28 3.89 -7.33
C GLY A 39 -7.77 3.58 -7.39
N MET A 40 -8.17 2.59 -8.18
CA MET A 40 -9.57 2.17 -8.33
C MET A 40 -10.15 1.59 -7.03
N ILE A 41 -9.40 0.71 -6.34
CA ILE A 41 -9.83 0.12 -5.07
C ILE A 41 -10.00 1.22 -4.02
N ALA A 42 -9.02 2.11 -3.89
CA ALA A 42 -9.06 3.21 -2.93
C ALA A 42 -10.26 4.13 -3.18
N THR A 43 -10.49 4.52 -4.43
CA THR A 43 -11.66 5.32 -4.83
C THR A 43 -12.95 4.61 -4.45
N SER A 44 -13.12 3.35 -4.84
CA SER A 44 -14.34 2.60 -4.54
C SER A 44 -14.60 2.49 -3.03
N VAL A 45 -13.57 2.25 -2.23
CA VAL A 45 -13.71 2.25 -0.76
C VAL A 45 -14.11 3.65 -0.25
N LEU A 46 -13.43 4.71 -0.69
CA LEU A 46 -13.67 6.07 -0.20
C LEU A 46 -15.05 6.60 -0.61
N THR A 47 -15.51 6.35 -1.83
CA THR A 47 -16.82 6.79 -2.33
C THR A 47 -17.95 6.06 -1.60
N ASN A 48 -17.81 4.76 -1.35
CA ASN A 48 -18.78 3.99 -0.58
C ASN A 48 -18.79 4.39 0.91
N LEU A 49 -17.63 4.71 1.50
CA LEU A 49 -17.55 5.17 2.88
C LEU A 49 -18.09 6.59 3.08
N ARG A 50 -18.02 7.46 2.06
CA ARG A 50 -18.46 8.87 2.12
C ARG A 50 -19.89 9.03 2.63
N SER A 51 -20.79 8.13 2.24
CA SER A 51 -22.21 8.18 2.61
C SER A 51 -22.49 7.71 4.04
N SER A 52 -21.47 7.18 4.74
CA SER A 52 -21.62 6.72 6.13
C SER A 52 -21.70 7.89 7.11
N LYS A 53 -22.46 7.69 8.20
CA LYS A 53 -22.54 8.63 9.32
C LYS A 53 -21.16 8.94 9.92
N VAL A 54 -20.26 7.97 9.90
CA VAL A 54 -18.87 8.10 10.36
C VAL A 54 -18.09 9.07 9.47
N ALA A 55 -18.14 8.90 8.14
CA ALA A 55 -17.43 9.78 7.22
C ALA A 55 -17.95 11.22 7.29
N LEU A 56 -19.28 11.40 7.39
CA LEU A 56 -19.88 12.73 7.56
C LEU A 56 -19.38 13.42 8.83
N HIS A 57 -19.28 12.70 9.95
CA HIS A 57 -18.71 13.22 11.19
C HIS A 57 -17.23 13.59 11.01
N LEU A 58 -16.42 12.70 10.43
CA LEU A 58 -15.00 12.99 10.19
C LEU A 58 -14.80 14.23 9.31
N PHE A 59 -15.69 14.50 8.34
CA PHE A 59 -15.62 15.72 7.53
C PHE A 59 -15.94 16.99 8.32
N THR A 60 -16.62 16.91 9.46
CA THR A 60 -16.82 18.07 10.35
C THR A 60 -15.60 18.40 11.19
N LEU A 61 -14.65 17.47 11.32
CA LEU A 61 -13.38 17.68 12.04
C LEU A 61 -12.31 18.36 11.17
N LEU A 62 -12.55 18.44 9.87
CA LEU A 62 -11.69 19.16 8.93
C LEU A 62 -11.97 20.66 9.01
N ASP A 63 -10.91 21.45 8.88
CA ASP A 63 -11.05 22.89 8.65
C ASP A 63 -11.71 23.16 7.28
N GLU A 64 -12.26 24.36 7.11
CA GLU A 64 -13.01 24.73 5.91
C GLU A 64 -12.17 24.60 4.62
N SER A 65 -10.88 24.92 4.69
CA SER A 65 -9.95 24.77 3.57
C SER A 65 -9.77 23.31 3.16
N SER A 66 -9.51 22.41 4.11
CA SER A 66 -9.41 20.97 3.80
C SER A 66 -10.73 20.39 3.31
N ARG A 67 -11.86 20.83 3.86
CA ARG A 67 -13.19 20.35 3.46
C ARG A 67 -13.53 20.74 2.02
N THR A 68 -13.26 21.99 1.65
CA THR A 68 -13.46 22.50 0.28
C THR A 68 -12.52 21.85 -0.74
N ALA A 69 -11.35 21.36 -0.32
CA ALA A 69 -10.46 20.58 -1.18
C ALA A 69 -10.88 19.10 -1.31
N ILE A 70 -11.30 18.45 -0.21
CA ILE A 70 -11.52 16.99 -0.16
C ILE A 70 -12.88 16.60 -0.74
N ILE A 71 -13.97 17.32 -0.42
CA ILE A 71 -15.32 16.92 -0.85
C ILE A 71 -15.44 16.87 -2.38
N PRO A 72 -15.01 17.89 -3.16
CA PRO A 72 -15.11 17.83 -4.61
C PRO A 72 -14.27 16.70 -5.23
N LEU A 73 -13.17 16.33 -4.59
CA LEU A 73 -12.33 15.22 -5.04
C LEU A 73 -13.07 13.87 -4.88
N LEU A 74 -13.85 13.70 -3.81
CA LEU A 74 -14.70 12.52 -3.61
C LEU A 74 -15.88 12.47 -4.60
N ASP A 75 -16.27 13.60 -5.18
CA ASP A 75 -17.24 13.69 -6.27
C ASP A 75 -16.64 13.38 -7.65
N ALA A 76 -15.31 13.31 -7.77
CA ALA A 76 -14.59 13.09 -9.01
C ALA A 76 -13.83 11.73 -8.98
N PRO A 77 -14.52 10.58 -9.13
CA PRO A 77 -13.93 9.25 -8.92
C PRO A 77 -12.74 8.95 -9.84
N PHE A 78 -12.77 9.45 -11.08
CA PHE A 78 -11.64 9.32 -12.00
C PHE A 78 -10.40 10.06 -11.49
N VAL A 79 -10.56 11.31 -11.07
CA VAL A 79 -9.47 12.15 -10.54
C VAL A 79 -8.92 11.54 -9.25
N LEU A 80 -9.80 11.09 -8.35
CA LEU A 80 -9.41 10.41 -7.12
C LEU A 80 -8.61 9.13 -7.41
N SER A 81 -9.03 8.34 -8.40
CA SER A 81 -8.32 7.10 -8.77
C SER A 81 -6.91 7.39 -9.29
N VAL A 82 -6.77 8.39 -10.17
CA VAL A 82 -5.47 8.83 -10.69
C VAL A 82 -4.59 9.36 -9.57
N LEU A 83 -5.14 10.18 -8.68
CA LEU A 83 -4.40 10.76 -7.55
C LEU A 83 -3.91 9.68 -6.59
N MET A 84 -4.80 8.78 -6.16
CA MET A 84 -4.47 7.71 -5.22
C MET A 84 -3.46 6.72 -5.82
N GLY A 85 -3.64 6.35 -7.09
CA GLY A 85 -2.69 5.50 -7.80
C GLY A 85 -1.32 6.16 -7.93
N SER A 86 -1.28 7.42 -8.35
CA SER A 86 -0.02 8.18 -8.50
C SER A 86 0.69 8.38 -7.16
N ALA A 87 -0.04 8.72 -6.11
CA ALA A 87 0.49 8.85 -4.77
C ALA A 87 1.08 7.53 -4.25
N ALA A 88 0.42 6.39 -4.50
CA ALA A 88 0.92 5.07 -4.13
C ALA A 88 2.20 4.71 -4.90
N LEU A 89 2.25 4.99 -6.22
CA LEU A 89 3.41 4.75 -7.06
C LEU A 89 4.62 5.61 -6.62
N LEU A 90 4.41 6.91 -6.41
CA LEU A 90 5.45 7.83 -5.95
C LEU A 90 5.98 7.42 -4.57
N SER A 91 5.06 7.12 -3.64
CA SER A 91 5.38 6.62 -2.30
C SER A 91 6.26 5.38 -2.35
N MET A 92 5.92 4.44 -3.23
CA MET A 92 6.68 3.20 -3.42
C MET A 92 8.04 3.47 -4.04
N ALA A 93 8.14 4.35 -5.04
CA ALA A 93 9.39 4.72 -5.67
C ALA A 93 10.37 5.41 -4.69
N ILE A 94 9.87 6.34 -3.87
CA ILE A 94 10.65 7.00 -2.82
C ILE A 94 11.16 5.96 -1.82
N TRP A 95 10.28 5.08 -1.34
CA TRP A 95 10.63 4.06 -0.37
C TRP A 95 11.65 3.05 -0.93
N MET A 96 11.51 2.65 -2.20
CA MET A 96 12.52 1.85 -2.91
C MET A 96 13.87 2.58 -3.02
N GLY A 97 13.84 3.87 -3.30
CA GLY A 97 15.03 4.71 -3.35
C GLY A 97 15.81 4.69 -2.03
N LEU A 98 15.11 4.69 -0.88
CA LEU A 98 15.73 4.55 0.44
C LEU A 98 16.44 3.20 0.60
N TRP A 99 15.80 2.10 0.19
CA TRP A 99 16.41 0.77 0.20
C TRP A 99 17.67 0.69 -0.66
N MET A 100 17.64 1.31 -1.83
CA MET A 100 18.80 1.38 -2.72
C MET A 100 19.92 2.23 -2.12
N ALA A 101 19.60 3.38 -1.53
CA ALA A 101 20.56 4.30 -0.93
C ALA A 101 21.32 3.67 0.26
N VAL A 102 20.64 2.84 1.05
CA VAL A 102 21.25 2.14 2.20
C VAL A 102 21.96 0.84 1.79
N SER A 103 21.73 0.34 0.58
CA SER A 103 22.43 -0.84 0.09
C SER A 103 23.95 -0.58 -0.04
N GLY A 104 24.76 -1.46 0.55
CA GLY A 104 26.21 -1.26 0.60
C GLY A 104 26.90 -1.48 -0.75
N ARG A 105 28.10 -0.91 -0.96
CA ARG A 105 28.84 -0.99 -2.24
C ARG A 105 29.13 -2.41 -2.75
N ARG A 106 29.22 -3.41 -1.86
CA ARG A 106 29.42 -4.83 -2.23
C ARG A 106 28.10 -5.57 -2.45
N THR A 107 26.98 -4.98 -2.05
CA THR A 107 25.62 -5.52 -2.08
C THR A 107 24.60 -4.54 -2.62
N THR A 108 25.02 -3.74 -3.60
CA THR A 108 24.19 -2.72 -4.24
C THR A 108 22.95 -3.35 -4.86
N LEU A 109 21.79 -2.78 -4.55
CA LEU A 109 20.53 -3.08 -5.21
C LEU A 109 20.42 -2.24 -6.48
N TYR A 110 20.38 -2.89 -7.64
CA TYR A 110 20.10 -2.19 -8.88
C TYR A 110 18.62 -1.79 -8.95
N PRO A 111 18.25 -0.71 -9.66
CA PRO A 111 16.87 -0.25 -9.77
C PRO A 111 15.91 -1.35 -10.22
N SER A 112 16.31 -2.19 -11.17
CA SER A 112 15.50 -3.31 -11.67
C SER A 112 15.25 -4.40 -10.63
N GLN A 113 16.23 -4.70 -9.78
CA GLN A 113 16.10 -5.64 -8.67
C GLN A 113 15.20 -5.07 -7.58
N ALA A 114 15.40 -3.81 -7.21
CA ALA A 114 14.56 -3.13 -6.22
C ALA A 114 13.10 -3.08 -6.70
N LEU A 115 12.88 -2.76 -7.98
CA LEU A 115 11.56 -2.74 -8.60
C LEU A 115 10.89 -4.12 -8.55
N MET A 116 11.59 -5.17 -8.97
CA MET A 116 11.06 -6.53 -8.95
C MET A 116 10.66 -6.95 -7.51
N LEU A 117 11.56 -6.77 -6.54
CA LEU A 117 11.31 -7.12 -5.13
C LEU A 117 10.20 -6.30 -4.48
N ALA A 118 10.00 -5.07 -4.94
CA ALA A 118 8.93 -4.23 -4.48
C ALA A 118 7.59 -4.65 -5.11
N VAL A 119 7.53 -4.89 -6.42
CA VAL A 119 6.26 -5.07 -7.12
C VAL A 119 5.66 -6.46 -6.89
N TRP A 120 6.48 -7.51 -6.94
CA TRP A 120 6.00 -8.90 -7.00
C TRP A 120 5.24 -9.37 -5.75
N PRO A 121 5.56 -8.92 -4.52
CA PRO A 121 4.77 -9.26 -3.33
C PRO A 121 3.36 -8.69 -3.27
N ARG A 122 2.92 -7.89 -4.26
CA ARG A 122 1.65 -7.14 -4.28
C ARG A 122 0.59 -7.74 -5.22
N TRP A 123 0.76 -8.99 -5.66
CA TRP A 123 -0.16 -9.67 -6.57
C TRP A 123 -1.61 -9.74 -6.06
N GLN A 124 -1.81 -9.68 -4.73
CA GLN A 124 -3.13 -9.73 -4.08
C GLN A 124 -4.04 -8.59 -4.55
N VAL A 125 -3.47 -7.44 -4.90
CA VAL A 125 -4.20 -6.29 -5.44
C VAL A 125 -4.98 -6.67 -6.71
N LEU A 126 -4.43 -7.56 -7.53
CA LEU A 126 -5.06 -8.03 -8.77
C LEU A 126 -6.31 -8.88 -8.51
N PHE A 127 -6.42 -9.50 -7.33
CA PHE A 127 -7.61 -10.25 -6.92
C PHE A 127 -8.65 -9.36 -6.22
N ILE A 128 -8.20 -8.28 -5.56
CA ILE A 128 -9.10 -7.32 -4.91
C ILE A 128 -9.78 -6.42 -5.96
N LEU A 129 -9.07 -6.08 -7.05
CA LEU A 129 -9.61 -5.19 -8.09
C LEU A 129 -10.94 -5.66 -8.69
N PRO A 130 -11.10 -6.93 -9.15
CA PRO A 130 -12.39 -7.39 -9.66
C PRO A 130 -13.53 -7.22 -8.66
N VAL A 131 -13.27 -7.45 -7.36
CA VAL A 131 -14.27 -7.24 -6.30
C VAL A 131 -14.68 -5.76 -6.23
N ALA A 132 -13.71 -4.84 -6.23
CA ALA A 132 -13.99 -3.40 -6.28
C ALA A 132 -14.74 -2.98 -7.55
N MET A 133 -14.50 -3.64 -8.69
CA MET A 133 -15.26 -3.38 -9.92
C MET A 133 -16.71 -3.90 -9.83
N THR A 134 -16.93 -5.06 -9.19
CA THR A 134 -18.30 -5.55 -8.96
C THR A 134 -19.10 -4.64 -8.06
N PHE A 135 -18.44 -3.97 -7.11
CA PHE A 135 -19.07 -3.02 -6.20
C PHE A 135 -19.72 -1.86 -6.98
N GLU A 136 -18.99 -1.25 -7.90
CA GLU A 136 -19.51 -0.19 -8.78
C GLU A 136 -20.69 -0.67 -9.65
N ALA A 137 -20.73 -1.95 -10.02
CA ALA A 137 -21.78 -2.50 -10.90
C ALA A 137 -23.10 -2.83 -10.19
N VAL A 138 -23.08 -3.12 -8.88
CA VAL A 138 -24.24 -3.65 -8.12
C VAL A 138 -25.08 -2.53 -7.47
N GLY A 139 -24.57 -1.30 -7.44
CA GLY A 139 -25.31 -0.10 -7.01
C GLY A 139 -25.42 0.07 -5.49
N PHE A 140 -26.01 -0.90 -4.77
CA PHE A 140 -26.09 -0.85 -3.30
C PHE A 140 -25.16 -1.87 -2.65
N ILE A 141 -24.33 -1.39 -1.72
CA ILE A 141 -23.35 -2.20 -1.01
C ILE A 141 -23.48 -1.92 0.49
N PRO A 142 -23.73 -2.94 1.31
CA PRO A 142 -23.74 -2.75 2.76
C PRO A 142 -22.37 -2.28 3.26
N LEU A 143 -22.38 -1.32 4.20
CA LEU A 143 -21.16 -0.71 4.76
C LEU A 143 -20.15 -1.74 5.28
N TRP A 144 -20.62 -2.83 5.90
CA TRP A 144 -19.75 -3.88 6.43
C TRP A 144 -18.98 -4.61 5.31
N VAL A 145 -19.55 -4.74 4.11
CA VAL A 145 -18.87 -5.37 2.96
C VAL A 145 -17.74 -4.45 2.49
N THR A 146 -18.00 -3.15 2.38
CA THR A 146 -16.96 -2.14 2.09
C THR A 146 -15.87 -2.13 3.15
N ALA A 147 -16.24 -2.22 4.43
CA ALA A 147 -15.29 -2.25 5.54
C ALA A 147 -14.41 -3.51 5.51
N VAL A 148 -14.99 -4.69 5.23
CA VAL A 148 -14.24 -5.95 5.08
C VAL A 148 -13.29 -5.87 3.88
N MET A 149 -13.73 -5.34 2.73
CA MET A 149 -12.85 -5.15 1.57
C MET A 149 -11.71 -4.19 1.88
N GLY A 150 -11.99 -3.06 2.53
CA GLY A 150 -10.98 -2.11 3.00
C GLY A 150 -9.97 -2.76 3.96
N LEU A 151 -10.45 -3.60 4.89
CA LEU A 151 -9.59 -4.34 5.82
C LEU A 151 -8.70 -5.35 5.08
N VAL A 152 -9.25 -6.15 4.17
CA VAL A 152 -8.50 -7.09 3.34
C VAL A 152 -7.42 -6.37 2.54
N TRP A 153 -7.77 -5.22 1.95
CA TRP A 153 -6.81 -4.39 1.23
C TRP A 153 -5.69 -3.86 2.13
N VAL A 154 -6.01 -3.30 3.30
CA VAL A 154 -5.02 -2.82 4.28
C VAL A 154 -4.10 -3.94 4.75
N VAL A 155 -4.65 -5.09 5.13
CA VAL A 155 -3.88 -6.26 5.57
C VAL A 155 -2.95 -6.75 4.45
N SER A 156 -3.45 -6.82 3.21
CA SER A 156 -2.65 -7.21 2.06
C SER A 156 -1.49 -6.23 1.82
N ALA A 157 -1.73 -4.92 1.96
CA ALA A 157 -0.72 -3.89 1.79
C ALA A 157 0.38 -4.00 2.87
N TYR A 158 0.01 -4.23 4.14
CA TYR A 158 0.98 -4.48 5.21
C TYR A 158 1.80 -5.74 4.97
N TRP A 159 1.15 -6.83 4.57
CA TRP A 159 1.84 -8.07 4.24
C TRP A 159 2.86 -7.87 3.11
N SER A 160 2.48 -7.17 2.04
CA SER A 160 3.38 -6.86 0.93
C SER A 160 4.56 -5.99 1.37
N THR A 161 4.37 -5.01 2.27
CA THR A 161 5.49 -4.18 2.76
C THR A 161 6.46 -4.99 3.63
N LEU A 162 5.95 -5.84 4.53
CA LEU A 162 6.76 -6.76 5.33
C LEU A 162 7.57 -7.71 4.44
N ARG A 163 6.91 -8.30 3.44
CA ARG A 163 7.57 -9.21 2.50
C ARG A 163 8.65 -8.49 1.68
N THR A 164 8.36 -7.30 1.15
CA THR A 164 9.35 -6.50 0.42
C THR A 164 10.55 -6.14 1.30
N ALA A 165 10.31 -5.69 2.54
CA ALA A 165 11.39 -5.33 3.46
C ALA A 165 12.26 -6.54 3.82
N PHE A 166 11.63 -7.69 4.08
CA PHE A 166 12.35 -8.93 4.32
C PHE A 166 13.22 -9.32 3.12
N ASP A 167 12.65 -9.34 1.92
CA ASP A 167 13.38 -9.74 0.71
C ASP A 167 14.53 -8.77 0.38
N MET A 168 14.29 -7.46 0.44
CA MET A 168 15.32 -6.44 0.23
C MET A 168 16.45 -6.54 1.25
N SER A 169 16.13 -6.72 2.54
CA SER A 169 17.15 -6.86 3.59
C SER A 169 18.04 -8.09 3.38
N LYS A 170 17.45 -9.22 2.95
CA LYS A 170 18.17 -10.48 2.70
C LYS A 170 19.01 -10.40 1.43
N VAL A 171 18.50 -9.76 0.38
CA VAL A 171 19.20 -9.60 -0.90
C VAL A 171 20.38 -8.63 -0.77
N ALA A 172 20.17 -7.47 -0.14
CA ALA A 172 21.19 -6.45 0.04
C ALA A 172 22.09 -6.66 1.28
N LYS A 173 21.83 -7.71 2.08
CA LYS A 173 22.51 -7.98 3.37
C LYS A 173 22.53 -6.76 4.31
N ILE A 174 21.42 -6.04 4.36
CA ILE A 174 21.28 -4.87 5.24
C ILE A 174 21.10 -5.36 6.69
N ALA A 175 21.74 -4.67 7.64
CA ALA A 175 21.63 -5.01 9.06
C ALA A 175 20.16 -4.91 9.54
N PRO A 176 19.69 -5.77 10.45
CA PRO A 176 18.30 -5.78 10.89
C PRO A 176 17.81 -4.43 11.45
N GLY A 177 18.67 -3.71 12.18
CA GLY A 177 18.34 -2.38 12.71
C GLY A 177 18.11 -1.35 11.60
N ALA A 178 19.00 -1.27 10.61
CA ALA A 178 18.84 -0.37 9.47
C ALA A 178 17.60 -0.75 8.63
N SER A 179 17.36 -2.05 8.44
CA SER A 179 16.16 -2.57 7.77
C SER A 179 14.87 -2.13 8.48
N ALA A 180 14.83 -2.22 9.81
CA ALA A 180 13.67 -1.78 10.60
C ALA A 180 13.44 -0.27 10.47
N VAL A 181 14.51 0.53 10.52
CA VAL A 181 14.43 1.99 10.32
C VAL A 181 13.87 2.34 8.94
N ILE A 182 14.39 1.74 7.85
CA ILE A 182 13.88 1.98 6.50
C ILE A 182 12.42 1.51 6.37
N TRP A 183 12.07 0.38 6.98
CA TRP A 183 10.70 -0.09 7.00
C TRP A 183 9.76 0.94 7.65
N LEU A 184 10.13 1.56 8.78
CA LEU A 184 9.34 2.62 9.43
C LEU A 184 9.10 3.84 8.54
N PHE A 185 10.00 4.13 7.60
CA PHE A 185 9.80 5.18 6.58
C PHE A 185 8.86 4.77 5.44
N ASN A 186 8.26 3.59 5.49
CA ASN A 186 7.23 3.21 4.54
C ASN A 186 6.01 4.16 4.68
N PRO A 187 5.51 4.74 3.59
CA PRO A 187 4.40 5.70 3.65
C PRO A 187 3.12 5.18 4.32
N LEU A 188 2.82 3.89 4.20
CA LEU A 188 1.69 3.29 4.92
C LEU A 188 1.91 3.33 6.44
N ILE A 189 3.12 3.03 6.88
CA ILE A 189 3.46 3.03 8.31
C ILE A 189 3.43 4.44 8.86
N LEU A 190 4.07 5.38 8.15
CA LEU A 190 4.03 6.80 8.50
C LEU A 190 2.59 7.32 8.57
N GLY A 191 1.75 6.95 7.59
CA GLY A 191 0.33 7.27 7.60
C GLY A 191 -0.38 6.73 8.84
N THR A 192 -0.12 5.47 9.21
CA THR A 192 -0.74 4.87 10.40
C THR A 192 -0.23 5.43 11.71
N LEU A 193 1.07 5.78 11.81
CA LEU A 193 1.59 6.52 12.96
C LEU A 193 0.94 7.89 13.07
N GLY A 194 0.77 8.61 11.95
CA GLY A 194 0.07 9.88 11.90
C GLY A 194 -1.38 9.77 12.39
N VAL A 195 -2.11 8.76 11.93
CA VAL A 195 -3.50 8.48 12.38
C VAL A 195 -3.53 8.14 13.86
N LEU A 196 -2.62 7.29 14.36
CA LEU A 196 -2.54 6.94 15.78
C LEU A 196 -2.23 8.16 16.65
N VAL A 197 -1.29 9.00 16.22
CA VAL A 197 -0.96 10.25 16.93
C VAL A 197 -2.17 11.19 16.93
N TRP A 198 -2.83 11.38 15.79
CA TRP A 198 -4.06 12.16 15.70
C TRP A 198 -5.14 11.63 16.65
N MET A 199 -5.29 10.32 16.71
CA MET A 199 -6.22 9.65 17.62
C MET A 199 -5.92 9.94 19.10
N LEU A 200 -4.65 9.95 19.50
CA LEU A 200 -4.26 10.23 20.89
C LEU A 200 -4.71 11.62 21.37
N PHE A 201 -4.80 12.60 20.47
CA PHE A 201 -5.24 13.97 20.77
C PHE A 201 -6.75 14.19 20.63
N ARG A 202 -7.51 13.21 20.13
CA ARG A 202 -8.95 13.31 19.83
C ARG A 202 -9.77 12.18 20.48
N ARG A 203 -9.47 11.87 21.74
CA ARG A 203 -10.10 10.73 22.45
C ARG A 203 -11.63 10.78 22.49
N ASP A 204 -12.21 11.95 22.70
CA ASP A 204 -13.67 12.12 22.76
C ASP A 204 -14.32 11.86 21.40
N GLU A 205 -13.69 12.35 20.33
CA GLU A 205 -14.13 12.10 18.94
C GLU A 205 -14.06 10.61 18.59
N ILE A 206 -13.05 9.88 19.08
CA ILE A 206 -12.93 8.43 18.85
C ILE A 206 -14.03 7.68 19.56
N ALA A 207 -14.34 8.04 20.80
CA ALA A 207 -15.44 7.43 21.54
C ALA A 207 -16.76 7.63 20.79
N PHE A 208 -16.96 8.82 20.21
CA PHE A 208 -18.12 9.12 19.38
C PHE A 208 -18.14 8.32 18.05
N VAL A 209 -17.01 8.23 17.35
CA VAL A 209 -16.88 7.41 16.13
C VAL A 209 -17.15 5.93 16.43
N TRP A 210 -16.63 5.39 17.54
CA TRP A 210 -16.90 4.02 17.97
C TRP A 210 -18.38 3.80 18.28
N HIS A 211 -19.04 4.78 18.90
CA HIS A 211 -20.47 4.76 19.14
C HIS A 211 -21.27 4.74 17.82
N LEU A 212 -20.86 5.54 16.84
CA LEU A 212 -21.47 5.56 15.52
C LEU A 212 -21.33 4.22 14.80
N ILE A 213 -20.15 3.60 14.85
CA ILE A 213 -19.89 2.29 14.21
C ILE A 213 -20.70 1.16 14.88
N SER A 214 -20.76 1.14 16.21
CA SER A 214 -21.42 0.06 16.96
C SER A 214 -22.95 0.13 16.94
N ARG A 215 -23.53 1.27 16.55
CA ARG A 215 -24.99 1.50 16.51
C ARG A 215 -25.54 1.85 15.12
N SER A 216 -24.70 1.87 14.08
CA SER A 216 -25.11 1.98 12.67
C SER A 216 -25.34 0.62 12.05
#